data_AF-A0A7C5J4K7-F1
#
_entry.id   AF-A0A7C5J4K7-F1
#
_cell.length_a   1.000
_cell.length_b   1.000
_cell.length_c   1.000
_cell.angle_alpha   90.00
_cell.angle_beta   90.00
_cell.angle_gamma   90.00
#
_symmetry.space_group_name_H-M   'P 1'
#
loop_
_entity.id
_entity.type
_entity.pdbx_description
1 polymer ?
#
loop_
_entity_poly.entity_id
_entity_poly.type
_entity_poly.pdbx_seq_one_letter_code
_entity_poly.pdbx_strand_id
1 'polypeptide(L)'
;EQYRRALERKDVAALLDLASPHYYEDGGNVDASDDIDYAGLREYLLEKFEDANAIRYEIRYRRITKDEEYVLVDFTYSGSFRLPTSDGDEKWRSTVAENRLELVLHEDEGYKIVAGM
;
A
#
# COMPACT_ATOMS: atom_id res chain seq x y z
N GLU A 1 6.73 -8.69 2.73
CA GLU A 1 7.35 -8.32 4.04
C GLU A 1 7.97 -6.92 4.07
N GLN A 2 8.78 -6.51 3.10
CA GLN A 2 9.37 -5.15 3.08
C GLN A 2 8.30 -4.05 3.14
N TYR A 3 7.27 -4.17 2.30
CA TYR A 3 6.09 -3.28 2.29
C TYR A 3 5.42 -3.16 3.67
N ARG A 4 5.05 -4.27 4.31
CA ARG A 4 4.45 -4.28 5.66
C ARG A 4 5.30 -3.50 6.67
N ARG A 5 6.61 -3.72 6.66
CA ARG A 5 7.53 -3.05 7.58
C ARG A 5 7.69 -1.56 7.26
N ALA A 6 7.66 -1.18 5.99
CA ALA A 6 7.69 0.22 5.58
C ALA A 6 6.42 0.94 6.04
N LEU A 7 5.25 0.31 5.92
CA LEU A 7 3.98 0.84 6.45
C LEU A 7 4.07 1.11 7.96
N GLU A 8 4.52 0.13 8.76
CA GLU A 8 4.61 0.28 10.22
C GLU A 8 5.60 1.37 10.64
N ARG A 9 6.70 1.53 9.90
CA ARG A 9 7.70 2.57 10.16
C ARG A 9 7.32 3.94 9.59
N LYS A 10 6.23 4.02 8.84
CA LYS A 10 5.88 5.17 8.01
C LYS A 10 7.02 5.61 7.08
N ASP A 11 7.71 4.64 6.50
CA ASP A 11 8.89 4.87 5.69
C ASP A 11 8.47 5.15 4.24
N VAL A 12 8.05 6.40 3.98
CA VAL A 12 7.53 6.81 2.66
C VAL A 12 8.56 6.58 1.55
N ALA A 13 9.85 6.81 1.82
CA ALA A 13 10.90 6.57 0.86
C ALA A 13 10.99 5.07 0.49
N ALA A 14 10.92 4.17 1.47
CA ALA A 14 10.90 2.73 1.21
C ALA A 14 9.61 2.27 0.51
N LEU A 15 8.46 2.89 0.80
CA LEU A 15 7.22 2.60 0.08
C LEU A 15 7.32 3.00 -1.40
N LEU A 16 7.83 4.20 -1.68
CA LEU A 16 8.05 4.65 -3.05
C LEU A 16 9.10 3.85 -3.80
N ASP A 17 10.16 3.41 -3.11
CA ASP A 17 11.16 2.52 -3.71
C ASP A 17 10.54 1.16 -4.06
N LEU A 18 9.59 0.65 -3.28
CA LEU A 18 8.89 -0.60 -3.61
C LEU A 18 7.87 -0.44 -4.74
N ALA A 19 7.41 0.77 -5.02
CA ALA A 19 6.45 1.04 -6.10
C ALA A 19 7.16 1.12 -7.46
N SER A 20 6.53 0.57 -8.48
CA SER A 20 6.96 0.72 -9.87
C SER A 20 6.63 2.13 -10.38
N PRO A 21 7.45 2.75 -11.24
CA PRO A 21 7.07 3.97 -11.96
C PRO A 21 5.79 3.81 -12.80
N HIS A 22 5.41 2.57 -13.12
CA HIS A 22 4.16 2.21 -13.79
C HIS A 22 3.02 1.85 -12.82
N TYR A 23 3.12 2.25 -11.55
CA TYR A 23 2.06 2.02 -10.57
C TYR A 23 0.73 2.64 -11.01
N TYR A 24 -0.33 1.85 -10.92
CA TYR A 24 -1.70 2.29 -11.15
C TYR A 24 -2.65 1.47 -10.29
N GLU A 25 -3.51 2.14 -9.53
CA GLU A 25 -4.59 1.55 -8.75
C GLU A 25 -5.92 2.00 -9.35
N ASP A 26 -6.79 1.05 -9.69
CA ASP A 26 -8.13 1.30 -10.26
C ASP A 26 -9.28 0.86 -9.34
N GLY A 27 -8.95 0.43 -8.12
CA GLY A 27 -9.91 -0.07 -7.14
C GLY A 27 -10.71 -1.29 -7.62
N GLY A 28 -10.28 -1.93 -8.72
CA GLY A 28 -10.98 -3.02 -9.40
C GLY A 28 -12.33 -2.63 -10.01
N ASN A 29 -12.56 -1.35 -10.33
CA ASN A 29 -13.84 -0.85 -10.80
C ASN A 29 -13.72 0.04 -12.07
N VAL A 30 -14.85 0.47 -12.66
CA VAL A 30 -14.87 1.24 -13.94
C VAL A 30 -14.88 2.76 -13.76
N ASP A 31 -14.98 3.23 -12.52
CA ASP A 31 -14.96 4.64 -12.15
C ASP A 31 -13.52 5.08 -11.96
N ALA A 32 -12.97 5.76 -12.96
CA ALA A 32 -11.58 6.23 -12.89
C ALA A 32 -11.37 7.43 -11.95
N SER A 33 -12.40 7.88 -11.23
CA SER A 33 -12.32 9.08 -10.39
C SER A 33 -11.59 8.87 -9.05
N ASP A 34 -11.47 7.62 -8.60
CA ASP A 34 -10.64 7.22 -7.46
C ASP A 34 -9.33 6.53 -7.85
N ASP A 35 -9.04 6.45 -9.15
CA ASP A 35 -7.79 5.88 -9.66
C ASP A 35 -6.57 6.71 -9.22
N ILE A 36 -5.49 6.01 -8.89
CA ILE A 36 -4.24 6.60 -8.41
C ILE A 36 -3.07 6.07 -9.22
N ASP A 37 -2.40 6.97 -9.95
CA ASP A 37 -1.11 6.68 -10.60
C ASP A 37 0.08 6.86 -9.62
N TYR A 38 1.30 6.60 -10.08
CA TYR A 38 2.50 6.80 -9.25
C TYR A 38 2.63 8.21 -8.65
N ALA A 39 2.23 9.26 -9.38
CA ALA A 39 2.31 10.62 -8.88
C ALA A 39 1.27 10.86 -7.77
N GLY A 40 0.04 10.38 -7.97
CA GLY A 40 -1.01 10.41 -6.95
C GLY A 40 -0.65 9.58 -5.72
N LEU A 41 -0.02 8.41 -5.90
CA LEU A 41 0.47 7.58 -4.79
C LEU A 41 1.51 8.35 -3.98
N ARG A 42 2.45 9.02 -4.66
CA ARG A 42 3.47 9.84 -4.02
C ARG A 42 2.86 11.00 -3.23
N GLU A 43 1.89 11.71 -3.79
CA GLU A 43 1.18 12.78 -3.11
C GLU A 43 0.44 12.26 -1.87
N TYR A 44 -0.31 11.17 -2.01
CA TYR A 44 -1.02 10.54 -0.91
C TYR A 44 -0.08 10.14 0.24
N LEU A 45 1.05 9.50 -0.09
CA LEU A 45 2.03 9.06 0.90
C LEU A 45 2.72 10.23 1.62
N LEU A 46 2.98 11.33 0.92
CA LEU A 46 3.62 12.52 1.48
C LEU A 46 2.67 13.40 2.30
N GLU A 47 1.37 13.37 2.00
CA GLU A 47 0.38 14.21 2.68
C GLU A 47 -0.42 13.43 3.72
N LYS A 48 -1.23 12.46 3.27
CA LYS A 48 -2.24 11.79 4.12
C LYS A 48 -1.65 10.71 5.01
N PHE A 49 -0.69 9.97 4.48
CA PHE A 49 -0.08 8.87 5.21
C PHE A 49 0.84 9.37 6.33
N GLU A 50 1.53 10.50 6.10
CA GLU A 50 2.34 11.17 7.12
C GLU A 50 1.51 11.73 8.29
N ASP A 51 0.24 12.08 8.07
CA ASP A 51 -0.65 12.54 9.16
C ASP A 51 -0.91 11.47 10.22
N ALA A 52 -0.70 10.18 9.93
CA ALA A 52 -0.90 9.12 10.90
C ALA A 52 0.17 9.16 12.01
N ASN A 53 -0.24 9.28 13.26
CA ASN A 53 0.67 9.32 14.42
C ASN A 53 1.23 7.94 14.80
N ALA A 54 0.58 6.86 14.35
CA ALA A 54 1.05 5.49 14.51
C ALA A 54 0.30 4.55 13.56
N ILE A 55 0.99 3.52 13.07
CA ILE A 55 0.41 2.48 12.21
C ILE A 55 0.77 1.12 12.80
N ARG A 56 -0.23 0.24 12.91
CA ARG A 56 -0.06 -1.19 13.19
C ARG A 56 -0.63 -1.96 12.02
N TYR A 57 0.16 -2.84 11.41
CA TYR A 57 -0.26 -3.51 10.19
C TYR A 57 0.20 -4.97 10.17
N GLU A 58 -0.77 -5.88 10.30
CA GLU A 58 -0.56 -7.32 10.19
C GLU A 58 -1.03 -7.82 8.82
N ILE A 59 -0.22 -8.68 8.18
CA ILE A 59 -0.58 -9.36 6.93
C ILE A 59 -0.61 -10.87 7.18
N ARG A 60 -1.67 -11.51 6.69
CA ARG A 60 -1.79 -12.97 6.59
C ARG A 60 -1.89 -13.36 5.12
N TYR A 61 -0.79 -13.92 4.60
CA TYR A 61 -0.72 -14.39 3.22
C TYR A 61 -1.66 -15.56 3.00
N ARG A 62 -2.41 -15.51 1.89
CA ARG A 62 -3.38 -16.54 1.52
C ARG A 62 -2.90 -17.34 0.33
N ARG A 63 -2.42 -16.65 -0.70
CA ARG A 63 -1.95 -17.27 -1.94
C ARG A 63 -0.91 -16.38 -2.59
N ILE A 64 0.08 -17.02 -3.19
CA ILE A 64 1.02 -16.38 -4.11
C ILE A 64 0.90 -17.12 -5.43
N THR A 65 0.55 -16.40 -6.49
CA THR A 65 0.44 -16.94 -7.85
C THR A 65 1.44 -16.21 -8.72
N LYS A 66 2.18 -16.94 -9.55
CA LYS A 66 3.03 -16.34 -10.58
C LYS A 66 2.35 -16.57 -11.92
N ASP A 67 2.00 -15.48 -12.58
CA ASP A 67 1.63 -15.41 -13.99
C ASP A 67 2.89 -15.04 -14.82
N GLU A 68 2.79 -15.05 -16.16
CA GLU A 68 3.93 -14.80 -17.05
C GLU A 68 4.67 -13.49 -16.71
N GLU A 69 3.91 -12.42 -16.48
CA GLU A 69 4.43 -11.08 -16.19
C GLU A 69 4.35 -10.69 -14.69
N TYR A 70 3.32 -11.17 -13.99
CA TYR A 70 3.00 -10.71 -12.64
C TYR A 70 3.19 -11.79 -11.57
N VAL A 71 3.56 -11.37 -10.36
CA VAL A 71 3.40 -12.15 -9.14
C VAL A 71 2.27 -11.52 -8.33
N LEU A 72 1.19 -12.27 -8.18
CA LEU A 72 -0.01 -11.88 -7.44
C LEU A 72 0.10 -12.41 -6.01
N VAL A 73 0.01 -11.52 -5.04
CA VAL A 73 0.07 -11.85 -3.61
C VAL A 73 -1.27 -11.51 -2.99
N ASP A 74 -2.11 -12.52 -2.78
CA ASP A 74 -3.39 -12.39 -2.09
C ASP A 74 -3.19 -12.50 -0.58
N PHE A 75 -3.72 -11.55 0.19
CA PHE A 75 -3.64 -11.57 1.65
C PHE A 75 -4.87 -10.94 2.31
N THR A 76 -5.04 -11.27 3.59
CA THR A 76 -5.83 -10.44 4.50
C THR A 76 -4.92 -9.56 5.31
N TYR A 77 -5.37 -8.35 5.60
CA TYR A 77 -4.67 -7.47 6.53
C TYR A 77 -5.58 -6.98 7.65
N SER A 78 -4.95 -6.67 8.78
CA SER A 78 -5.55 -5.91 9.86
C SER A 78 -4.72 -4.66 10.07
N GLY A 79 -5.29 -3.51 9.73
CA GLY A 79 -4.66 -2.20 9.89
C GLY A 79 -5.26 -1.45 11.07
N SER A 80 -4.43 -0.77 11.85
CA SER A 80 -4.89 0.20 12.85
C SER A 80 -4.06 1.47 12.76
N PHE A 81 -4.75 2.58 12.51
CA PHE A 81 -4.17 3.89 12.26
C PHE A 81 -4.59 4.84 13.36
N ARG A 82 -3.63 5.49 14.01
CA ARG A 82 -3.89 6.53 14.99
C ARG A 82 -3.86 7.87 14.27
N LEU A 83 -5.02 8.47 14.07
CA LEU A 83 -5.17 9.71 13.30
C LEU A 83 -5.42 10.91 14.23
N PRO A 84 -4.84 12.08 13.93
CA PRO A 84 -5.19 13.33 14.59
C PRO A 84 -6.64 13.70 14.27
N THR A 85 -7.32 14.31 15.23
CA THR A 85 -8.66 14.89 15.03
C THR A 85 -8.60 16.41 15.19
N SER A 86 -9.59 17.11 14.64
CA SER A 86 -9.65 18.58 14.67
C SER A 86 -9.67 19.17 16.08
N ASP A 87 -10.08 18.38 17.08
CA ASP A 87 -10.14 18.79 18.48
C ASP A 87 -8.82 18.54 19.24
N GLY A 88 -7.77 18.05 18.57
CA GLY A 88 -6.46 17.75 19.16
C GLY A 88 -6.36 16.35 19.81
N ASP A 89 -7.47 15.61 19.85
CA ASP A 89 -7.50 14.22 20.29
C ASP A 89 -6.98 13.27 19.19
N GLU A 90 -6.55 12.08 19.61
CA GLU A 90 -6.16 10.99 18.70
C GLU A 90 -7.24 9.91 18.67
N LYS A 91 -7.61 9.43 17.49
CA LYS A 91 -8.53 8.28 17.34
C LYS A 91 -7.87 7.14 16.60
N TRP A 92 -7.98 5.95 17.18
CA TRP A 92 -7.66 4.72 16.48
C TRP A 92 -8.80 4.36 15.53
N ARG A 93 -8.48 4.20 14.25
CA ARG A 93 -9.35 3.57 13.26
C ARG A 93 -8.73 2.24 12.86
N SER A 94 -9.53 1.19 12.95
CA SER A 94 -9.12 -0.16 12.61
C SER A 94 -9.92 -0.66 11.41
N THR A 95 -9.26 -1.43 10.55
CA THR A 95 -9.88 -2.09 9.41
C THR A 95 -9.34 -3.50 9.27
N VAL A 96 -10.18 -4.40 8.77
CA VAL A 96 -9.79 -5.75 8.37
C VAL A 96 -10.38 -5.99 6.99
N ALA A 97 -9.52 -6.30 6.03
CA ALA A 97 -9.94 -6.49 4.64
C ALA A 97 -9.04 -7.49 3.92
N GLU A 98 -9.50 -7.88 2.74
CA GLU A 98 -8.76 -8.66 1.76
C GLU A 98 -8.14 -7.71 0.75
N ASN A 99 -6.91 -7.99 0.31
CA ASN A 99 -6.24 -7.20 -0.72
C ASN A 99 -5.30 -8.10 -1.54
N ARG A 100 -4.89 -7.60 -2.71
CA ARG A 100 -3.91 -8.22 -3.59
C ARG A 100 -2.83 -7.21 -3.92
N LEU A 101 -1.57 -7.60 -3.74
CA LEU A 101 -0.46 -6.88 -4.37
C LEU A 101 -0.14 -7.54 -5.70
N GLU A 102 0.07 -6.70 -6.71
CA GLU A 102 0.56 -7.13 -8.01
C GLU A 102 2.00 -6.67 -8.17
N LEU A 103 2.89 -7.62 -8.44
CA LEU A 103 4.33 -7.38 -8.50
C LEU A 103 4.86 -7.71 -9.89
N VAL A 104 5.79 -6.92 -10.39
CA VAL A 104 6.60 -7.23 -11.57
C VAL A 104 8.06 -7.39 -11.17
N LEU A 105 8.80 -8.25 -11.86
CA LEU A 105 10.23 -8.37 -11.67
C LEU A 105 10.95 -7.31 -12.51
N HIS A 106 11.64 -6.38 -11.85
CA HIS A 106 12.53 -5.41 -12.48
C HIS A 106 13.98 -5.93 -12.45
N GLU A 107 14.68 -5.87 -13.57
CA GLU A 107 15.96 -6.58 -13.79
C GLU A 107 17.02 -6.26 -12.72
N ASP A 108 17.16 -4.97 -12.36
CA ASP A 108 18.20 -4.50 -11.43
C ASP A 108 17.70 -4.22 -10.00
N GLU A 109 16.38 -4.18 -9.80
CA GLU A 109 15.77 -3.69 -8.56
C GLU A 109 14.92 -4.75 -7.83
N GLY A 110 14.76 -5.93 -8.44
CA GLY A 110 13.92 -6.99 -7.90
C GLY A 110 12.44 -6.72 -8.09
N TYR A 111 11.60 -7.25 -7.21
CA TYR A 111 10.15 -7.10 -7.33
C TYR A 111 9.69 -5.69 -6.98
N LYS A 112 8.92 -5.07 -7.88
CA LYS A 112 8.25 -3.78 -7.68
C LYS A 112 6.74 -3.97 -7.72
N ILE A 113 6.03 -3.18 -6.92
CA ILE A 113 4.56 -3.18 -6.82
C ILE A 113 3.99 -2.29 -7.92
N VAL A 114 3.07 -2.83 -8.72
CA VAL A 114 2.36 -2.08 -9.76
C VAL A 114 0.92 -1.74 -9.38
N ALA A 115 0.32 -2.46 -8.42
CA ALA A 115 -1.03 -2.19 -7.90
C ALA A 115 -1.21 -2.77 -6.49
N GLY A 116 -2.21 -2.26 -5.75
CA GLY A 116 -2.70 -2.82 -4.49
C GLY A 116 -2.09 -2.26 -3.20
N MET A 117 -1.48 -1.07 -3.21
CA MET A 117 -0.86 -0.46 -2.02
C MET A 117 -1.84 0.19 -1.05
#